data_AF-A0A8D8M0J4-F1
#
_entry.id   AF-A0A8D8M0J4-F1
#
_cell.length_a   1.000
_cell.length_b   1.000
_cell.length_c   1.000
_cell.angle_alpha   90.00
_cell.angle_beta   90.00
_cell.angle_gamma   90.00
#
_symmetry.space_group_name_H-M   'P 1'
#
loop_
_entity.id
_entity.type
_entity.pdbx_description
1 polymer ?
#
loop_
_entity_poly.entity_id
_entity_poly.type
_entity_poly.pdbx_seq_one_letter_code
_entity_poly.pdbx_strand_id
1 'polypeptide(L)'
;MLKFVFKGLANQSSLRNYNLVQSCLFKRNFLSSAYELEPEYNARLNNNILKQVNPSSMYLELDQQYNRHKKLYAIDVDLYVNSITNDIYTEELEDILYKFRLTPTTIDMMDSTQHAVIRLYLKLNKIQELLTILDDRLNYGIFPGESL
;
A
#
# COMPACT_ATOMS: atom_id res chain seq x y z
N MET A 1 -26.36 28.09 13.75
CA MET A 1 -27.17 28.52 14.90
C MET A 1 -28.57 28.86 14.39
N LEU A 2 -29.62 28.63 15.19
CA LEU A 2 -31.07 28.72 14.90
C LEU A 2 -31.73 27.46 14.32
N LYS A 3 -32.30 26.64 15.22
CA LYS A 3 -33.49 25.83 14.93
C LYS A 3 -34.70 26.57 15.52
N PHE A 4 -35.59 26.99 14.63
CA PHE A 4 -36.91 27.48 14.96
C PHE A 4 -37.81 26.33 15.45
N VAL A 5 -38.60 26.64 16.48
CA VAL A 5 -39.68 25.83 17.03
C VAL A 5 -40.90 25.94 16.11
N PHE A 6 -41.54 24.81 15.79
CA PHE A 6 -42.96 24.81 15.44
C PHE A 6 -43.66 23.68 16.20
N LYS A 7 -44.57 24.10 17.11
CA LYS A 7 -45.63 23.25 17.68
C LYS A 7 -46.72 23.10 16.63
N GLY A 8 -47.16 21.87 16.39
CA GLY A 8 -48.39 21.54 15.67
C GLY A 8 -49.11 20.41 16.39
N LEU A 9 -50.24 20.74 17.02
CA LEU A 9 -51.13 19.84 17.73
C LEU A 9 -51.93 18.96 16.76
N ALA A 10 -52.04 17.68 17.14
CA ALA A 10 -53.14 16.74 16.95
C ALA A 10 -53.83 16.67 15.57
N ASN A 11 -53.72 15.49 14.93
CA ASN A 11 -54.90 14.71 14.54
C ASN A 11 -54.50 13.26 14.25
N GLN A 12 -55.02 12.33 15.05
CA GLN A 12 -54.96 10.91 14.78
C GLN A 12 -55.86 10.60 13.58
N SER A 13 -55.27 10.22 12.45
CA SER A 13 -55.93 9.36 11.47
C SER A 13 -54.90 8.60 10.65
N SER A 14 -54.87 7.28 10.86
CA SER A 14 -54.34 6.25 9.97
C SER A 14 -52.95 6.52 9.36
N LEU A 15 -51.90 6.32 10.17
CA LEU A 15 -50.58 6.05 9.61
C LEU A 15 -50.59 4.62 9.06
N ARG A 16 -50.84 4.50 7.75
CA ARG A 16 -50.43 3.33 6.97
C ARG A 16 -48.96 3.07 7.26
N ASN A 17 -48.67 1.95 7.90
CA ASN A 17 -47.33 1.42 8.09
C ASN A 17 -46.71 1.11 6.71
N TYR A 18 -46.09 2.11 6.10
CA TYR A 18 -45.07 1.85 5.10
C TYR A 18 -43.83 1.41 5.88
N ASN A 19 -43.73 0.10 6.09
CA ASN A 19 -42.48 -0.54 6.42
C ASN A 19 -41.52 -0.26 5.27
N LEU A 20 -40.78 0.83 5.36
CA LEU A 20 -39.55 1.02 4.60
C LEU A 20 -38.59 -0.03 5.13
N VAL A 21 -38.65 -1.22 4.55
CA VAL A 21 -37.59 -2.21 4.66
C VAL A 21 -36.40 -1.57 3.95
N GLN A 22 -35.64 -0.78 4.71
CA GLN A 22 -34.30 -0.38 4.34
C GLN A 22 -33.51 -1.68 4.25
N SER A 23 -33.41 -2.23 3.05
CA SER A 23 -32.55 -3.36 2.76
C SER A 23 -31.13 -2.88 2.99
N CYS A 24 -30.63 -3.11 4.21
CA CYS A 24 -29.22 -3.00 4.49
C CYS A 24 -28.53 -4.01 3.58
N LEU A 25 -27.96 -3.55 2.46
CA LEU A 25 -27.05 -4.33 1.63
C LEU A 25 -25.82 -4.64 2.50
N PHE A 26 -25.93 -5.66 3.35
CA PHE A 26 -24.82 -6.20 4.11
C PHE A 26 -23.87 -6.85 3.12
N LYS A 27 -22.91 -6.07 2.62
CA LYS A 27 -21.77 -6.61 1.90
C LYS A 27 -20.87 -7.29 2.93
N ARG A 28 -20.89 -8.62 2.96
CA ARG A 28 -19.85 -9.40 3.64
C ARG A 28 -18.66 -9.47 2.68
N ASN A 29 -17.60 -8.75 3.02
CA ASN A 29 -16.31 -8.94 2.35
C ASN A 29 -15.77 -10.34 2.67
N PHE A 30 -14.93 -10.88 1.79
CA PHE A 30 -14.31 -12.18 2.01
C PHE A 30 -13.42 -12.19 3.25
N LEU A 31 -12.71 -11.09 3.50
CA LEU A 31 -11.88 -10.85 4.68
C LEU A 31 -12.48 -9.74 5.55
N SER A 32 -12.22 -9.79 6.85
CA SER A 32 -12.58 -8.72 7.78
C SER A 32 -11.72 -7.48 7.51
N SER A 33 -12.24 -6.29 7.83
CA SER A 33 -11.46 -5.06 7.77
C SER A 33 -10.24 -5.07 8.70
N ALA A 34 -10.26 -5.89 9.75
CA ALA A 34 -9.13 -6.06 10.65
C ALA A 34 -7.94 -6.79 10.03
N TYR A 35 -8.15 -7.55 8.94
CA TYR A 35 -7.08 -8.29 8.26
C TYR A 35 -6.06 -7.37 7.58
N GLU A 36 -6.45 -6.12 7.28
CA GLU A 36 -5.56 -5.16 6.64
C GLU A 36 -4.38 -4.76 7.54
N LEU A 37 -4.52 -4.87 8.87
CA LEU A 37 -3.47 -4.58 9.86
C LEU A 37 -2.80 -3.20 9.65
N GLU A 38 -3.58 -2.21 9.21
CA GLU A 38 -3.11 -0.84 9.03
C GLU A 38 -2.47 -0.22 10.28
N PRO A 39 -3.04 -0.33 11.50
CA PRO A 39 -2.40 0.29 12.66
C PRO A 39 -1.03 -0.33 12.97
N GLU A 40 -0.89 -1.65 12.85
CA GLU A 40 0.37 -2.36 13.07
C GLU A 40 1.40 -2.02 11.99
N TYR A 41 0.97 -1.96 10.72
CA TYR A 41 1.83 -1.59 9.61
C TYR A 41 2.34 -0.13 9.73
N ASN A 42 1.46 0.80 10.09
CA ASN A 42 1.82 2.20 10.28
C ASN A 42 2.69 2.39 11.55
N ALA A 43 2.50 1.59 12.59
CA ALA A 43 3.40 1.58 13.76
C ALA A 43 4.83 1.18 13.38
N ARG A 44 5.00 0.20 12.48
CA ARG A 44 6.31 -0.18 11.93
C ARG A 44 6.98 0.95 11.16
N LEU A 45 6.23 1.64 10.29
CA LEU A 45 6.74 2.76 9.49
C LEU A 45 7.14 4.00 10.31
N ASN A 46 6.66 4.09 11.55
CA ASN A 46 6.94 5.23 12.42
C ASN A 46 8.36 5.30 12.99
N ASN A 47 9.25 4.38 12.59
CA ASN A 47 10.65 4.34 13.00
C ASN A 47 11.43 5.59 12.54
N ASN A 48 12.31 6.11 13.40
CA ASN A 48 13.14 7.29 13.13
C ASN A 48 14.06 7.09 11.91
N ILE A 49 14.53 5.86 11.68
CA ILE A 49 15.43 5.54 10.56
C ILE A 49 14.71 5.79 9.23
N LEU A 50 13.48 5.29 9.08
CA LEU A 50 12.69 5.44 7.84
C LEU A 50 12.34 6.90 7.55
N LYS A 51 12.09 7.71 8.59
CA LYS A 51 11.71 9.13 8.46
C LYS A 51 12.85 10.03 7.98
N GLN A 52 14.10 9.62 8.17
CA GLN A 52 15.27 10.42 7.77
C GLN A 52 15.64 10.21 6.29
N VAL A 53 15.11 9.16 5.67
CA VAL A 53 15.42 8.80 4.29
C VAL A 53 14.61 9.66 3.33
N ASN A 54 15.32 10.33 2.41
CA ASN A 54 14.70 11.00 1.29
C ASN A 54 14.67 10.04 0.08
N PRO A 55 13.49 9.72 -0.48
CA PRO A 55 13.38 8.77 -1.58
C PRO A 55 14.19 9.19 -2.82
N SER A 56 14.16 10.47 -3.20
CA SER A 56 14.87 10.96 -4.39
C SER A 56 16.39 10.82 -4.28
N SER A 57 16.96 11.16 -3.12
CA SER A 57 18.41 11.00 -2.91
C SER A 57 18.79 9.53 -2.87
N MET A 58 17.97 8.70 -2.21
CA MET A 58 18.24 7.27 -2.08
C MET A 58 18.17 6.54 -3.43
N TYR A 59 17.23 6.90 -4.31
CA TYR A 59 17.19 6.37 -5.67
C TYR A 59 18.50 6.66 -6.43
N LEU A 60 18.98 7.91 -6.38
CA LEU A 60 20.23 8.29 -7.04
C LEU A 60 21.44 7.53 -6.49
N GLU A 61 21.49 7.29 -5.19
CA GLU A 61 22.55 6.51 -4.54
C GLU A 61 22.52 5.05 -4.99
N LEU A 62 21.35 4.42 -5.00
CA LEU A 62 21.16 3.04 -5.47
C LEU A 62 21.52 2.91 -6.96
N ASP A 63 21.04 3.81 -7.81
CA ASP A 63 21.36 3.79 -9.24
C ASP A 63 22.86 3.94 -9.48
N GLN A 64 23.52 4.88 -8.79
CA GLN A 64 24.98 5.04 -8.86
C GLN A 64 25.72 3.79 -8.37
N GLN A 65 25.28 3.18 -7.27
CA GLN A 65 25.86 1.97 -6.71
C GLN A 65 25.76 0.81 -7.71
N TYR A 66 24.58 0.62 -8.30
CA TYR A 66 24.34 -0.39 -9.32
C TYR A 66 25.20 -0.12 -10.57
N ASN A 67 25.31 1.12 -11.03
CA ASN A 67 26.09 1.45 -12.22
C ASN A 67 27.60 1.24 -12.01
N ARG A 68 28.13 1.48 -10.81
CA ARG A 68 29.55 1.28 -10.47
C ARG A 68 29.90 -0.17 -10.20
N HIS A 69 29.07 -0.88 -9.44
CA HIS A 69 29.42 -2.17 -8.87
C HIS A 69 28.53 -3.33 -9.34
N LYS A 70 27.46 -3.05 -10.09
CA LYS A 70 26.44 -4.03 -10.48
C LYS A 70 25.91 -4.83 -9.27
N LYS A 71 25.76 -4.12 -8.15
CA LYS A 71 25.33 -4.69 -6.87
C LYS A 71 24.45 -3.67 -6.14
N LEU A 72 23.42 -4.18 -5.48
CA LEU A 72 22.54 -3.46 -4.56
C LEU A 72 22.38 -4.31 -3.29
N TYR A 73 22.27 -3.70 -2.12
CA TYR A 73 22.02 -4.45 -0.89
C TYR A 73 20.53 -4.56 -0.61
N ALA A 74 20.07 -5.74 -0.19
CA ALA A 74 18.66 -5.97 0.10
C ALA A 74 18.10 -5.01 1.16
N ILE A 75 18.92 -4.68 2.18
CA ILE A 75 18.55 -3.72 3.22
C ILE A 75 18.36 -2.29 2.68
N ASP A 76 19.18 -1.86 1.72
CA ASP A 76 19.06 -0.53 1.14
C ASP A 76 17.81 -0.48 0.24
N VAL A 77 17.55 -1.53 -0.52
CA VAL A 77 16.31 -1.65 -1.31
C VAL A 77 15.09 -1.63 -0.39
N ASP A 78 15.09 -2.40 0.70
CA ASP A 78 13.99 -2.41 1.68
C ASP A 78 13.74 -1.02 2.27
N LEU A 79 14.80 -0.34 2.70
CA LEU A 79 14.75 1.01 3.25
C LEU A 79 14.17 2.00 2.23
N TYR A 80 14.59 1.90 0.96
CA TYR A 80 14.05 2.72 -0.12
C TYR A 80 12.56 2.50 -0.32
N VAL A 81 12.12 1.24 -0.51
CA VAL A 81 10.70 0.93 -0.73
C VAL A 81 9.84 1.43 0.43
N ASN A 82 10.28 1.20 1.67
CA ASN A 82 9.53 1.61 2.87
C ASN A 82 9.53 3.14 3.10
N SER A 83 10.42 3.90 2.44
CA SER A 83 10.42 5.37 2.48
C SER A 83 9.40 6.01 1.52
N ILE A 84 8.97 5.27 0.50
CA ILE A 84 8.06 5.79 -0.54
C ILE A 84 6.62 5.87 0.00
N THR A 85 6.00 7.03 -0.24
CA THR A 85 4.61 7.29 0.18
C THR A 85 3.72 7.83 -0.94
N ASN A 86 4.33 8.34 -2.02
CA ASN A 86 3.65 9.01 -3.12
C ASN A 86 3.90 8.26 -4.44
N ASP A 87 3.06 8.53 -5.43
CA ASP A 87 3.10 7.92 -6.76
C ASP A 87 4.28 8.36 -7.64
N ILE A 88 4.86 9.54 -7.37
CA ILE A 88 5.98 10.12 -8.10
C ILE A 88 7.16 9.13 -8.28
N TYR A 89 7.41 8.28 -7.27
CA TYR A 89 8.56 7.38 -7.23
C TYR A 89 8.26 5.96 -7.74
N THR A 90 7.08 5.71 -8.31
CA THR A 90 6.69 4.35 -8.72
C THR A 90 7.50 3.84 -9.91
N GLU A 91 7.79 4.68 -10.90
CA GLU A 91 8.65 4.32 -12.03
C GLU A 91 10.10 4.04 -11.56
N GLU A 92 10.62 4.87 -10.66
CA GLU A 92 11.93 4.68 -10.04
C GLU A 92 11.99 3.38 -9.22
N LEU A 93 10.91 3.05 -8.51
CA LEU A 93 10.78 1.80 -7.78
C LEU A 93 10.82 0.59 -8.70
N GLU A 94 10.08 0.61 -9.81
CA GLU A 94 10.10 -0.49 -10.80
C GLU A 94 11.50 -0.71 -11.37
N ASP A 95 12.20 0.38 -11.71
CA ASP A 95 13.58 0.32 -12.20
C ASP A 95 14.55 -0.27 -11.17
N ILE A 96 14.45 0.14 -9.90
CA ILE A 96 15.26 -0.44 -8.81
C ILE A 96 14.94 -1.92 -8.59
N LEU A 97 13.67 -2.33 -8.60
CA LEU A 97 13.30 -3.74 -8.45
C LEU A 97 13.87 -4.59 -9.59
N TYR A 98 13.72 -4.12 -10.83
CA TYR A 98 14.29 -4.78 -12.00
C TYR A 98 15.83 -4.90 -11.90
N LYS A 99 16.52 -3.81 -11.54
CA LYS A 99 17.98 -3.81 -11.35
C LYS A 99 18.40 -4.73 -10.21
N PHE A 100 17.69 -4.71 -9.08
CA PHE A 100 17.99 -5.53 -7.92
C PHE A 100 17.88 -7.01 -8.25
N ARG A 101 16.88 -7.41 -9.06
CA ARG A 101 16.72 -8.79 -9.50
C ARG A 101 17.90 -9.33 -10.30
N LEU A 102 18.63 -8.45 -10.99
CA LEU A 102 19.83 -8.82 -11.76
C LEU A 102 21.08 -8.97 -10.87
N THR A 103 21.00 -8.63 -9.58
CA THR A 103 22.12 -8.74 -8.65
C THR A 103 22.08 -10.03 -7.83
N PRO A 104 23.24 -10.61 -7.43
CA PRO A 104 23.27 -11.85 -6.64
C PRO A 104 22.59 -11.74 -5.27
N THR A 105 22.57 -10.54 -4.69
CA THR A 105 21.97 -10.20 -3.39
C THR A 105 20.44 -10.18 -3.42
N THR A 106 19.81 -10.38 -4.59
CA THR A 106 18.35 -10.55 -4.69
C THR A 106 17.82 -11.74 -3.88
N ILE A 107 18.67 -12.74 -3.63
CA ILE A 107 18.31 -13.88 -2.77
C ILE A 107 18.04 -13.46 -1.32
N ASP A 108 18.65 -12.36 -0.88
CA ASP A 108 18.48 -11.80 0.46
C ASP A 108 17.31 -10.79 0.52
N MET A 109 16.46 -10.74 -0.53
CA MET A 109 15.30 -9.86 -0.56
C MET A 109 14.41 -10.12 0.66
N MET A 110 14.09 -9.04 1.38
CA MET A 110 13.35 -9.15 2.64
C MET A 110 11.85 -9.27 2.36
N ASP A 111 11.15 -10.08 3.15
CA ASP A 111 9.69 -10.20 3.10
C ASP A 111 9.00 -8.82 3.26
N SER A 112 9.59 -7.95 4.07
CA SER A 112 9.13 -6.57 4.25
C SER A 112 9.16 -5.77 2.97
N THR A 113 10.11 -6.04 2.07
CA THR A 113 10.25 -5.32 0.80
C THR A 113 9.11 -5.70 -0.13
N GLN A 114 8.88 -7.00 -0.33
CA GLN A 114 7.79 -7.50 -1.18
C GLN A 114 6.43 -6.99 -0.68
N HIS A 115 6.20 -7.08 0.64
CA HIS A 115 4.98 -6.60 1.27
C HIS A 115 4.79 -5.09 1.12
N ALA A 116 5.86 -4.31 1.29
CA ALA A 116 5.82 -2.86 1.14
C ALA A 116 5.52 -2.44 -0.31
N VAL A 117 6.10 -3.12 -1.31
CA VAL A 117 5.77 -2.89 -2.73
C VAL A 117 4.28 -3.11 -2.97
N ILE A 118 3.76 -4.28 -2.63
CA ILE A 118 2.34 -4.62 -2.86
C ILE A 118 1.42 -3.59 -2.18
N ARG A 119 1.68 -3.26 -0.91
CA ARG A 119 0.89 -2.27 -0.17
C ARG A 119 0.96 -0.88 -0.77
N LEU A 120 2.14 -0.46 -1.25
CA LEU A 120 2.31 0.84 -1.88
C LEU A 120 1.41 0.96 -3.11
N TYR A 121 1.46 -0.02 -4.03
CA TYR A 121 0.62 -0.01 -5.23
C TYR A 121 -0.87 -0.05 -4.91
N LEU A 122 -1.29 -0.86 -3.93
CA LEU A 122 -2.68 -0.90 -3.48
C LEU A 122 -3.12 0.46 -2.90
N LYS A 123 -2.29 1.09 -2.06
CA LYS A 123 -2.57 2.39 -1.45
C LYS A 123 -2.67 3.51 -2.48
N LEU A 124 -1.86 3.45 -3.52
CA LEU A 124 -1.86 4.40 -4.64
C LEU A 124 -2.94 4.08 -5.70
N ASN A 125 -3.72 3.01 -5.51
CA ASN A 125 -4.73 2.53 -6.46
C ASN A 125 -4.15 2.23 -7.87
N LYS A 126 -2.88 1.83 -7.93
CA LYS A 126 -2.14 1.45 -9.15
C LYS A 126 -2.19 -0.06 -9.38
N ILE A 127 -3.42 -0.57 -9.51
CA ILE A 127 -3.68 -2.02 -9.57
C ILE A 127 -3.13 -2.62 -10.87
N GLN A 128 -3.20 -1.89 -11.98
CA GLN A 128 -2.76 -2.41 -13.28
C GLN A 128 -1.25 -2.60 -13.32
N GLU A 129 -0.51 -1.64 -12.79
CA GLU A 129 0.94 -1.67 -12.67
C GLU A 129 1.39 -2.80 -11.74
N LEU A 130 0.72 -2.96 -10.60
CA LEU A 130 0.95 -4.10 -9.70
C LEU A 130 0.73 -5.44 -10.41
N LEU A 131 -0.34 -5.58 -11.19
CA LEU A 131 -0.61 -6.81 -11.93
C LEU A 131 0.47 -7.08 -12.99
N THR A 132 0.98 -6.05 -13.67
CA THR A 132 2.11 -6.19 -14.59
C THR A 132 3.37 -6.69 -13.88
N ILE A 133 3.71 -6.12 -12.73
CA ILE A 133 4.85 -6.54 -11.91
C ILE A 133 4.71 -8.00 -11.46
N LEU A 134 3.50 -8.40 -11.05
CA LEU A 134 3.22 -9.77 -10.57
C LEU A 134 3.16 -10.80 -11.71
N ASP A 135 2.70 -10.38 -12.90
CA ASP A 135 2.75 -11.21 -14.10
C ASP A 135 4.22 -11.47 -14.50
N ASP A 136 5.06 -10.43 -14.46
CA ASP A 136 6.50 -10.51 -14.71
C ASP A 136 7.37 -10.68 -13.44
N ARG A 137 6.89 -11.52 -12.52
CA ARG A 137 7.56 -11.74 -11.22
C ARG A 137 9.03 -12.17 -11.30
N LEU A 138 9.45 -12.78 -12.41
CA LEU A 138 10.83 -13.24 -12.58
C LEU A 138 11.82 -12.08 -12.78
N ASN A 139 11.37 -10.99 -13.40
CA ASN A 139 12.18 -9.80 -13.65
C ASN A 139 12.13 -8.78 -12.51
N TYR A 140 11.04 -8.74 -11.73
CA TYR A 140 10.91 -7.81 -10.60
C TYR A 140 11.18 -8.42 -9.22
N GLY A 141 11.16 -9.75 -9.10
CA GLY A 141 11.45 -10.43 -7.84
C GLY A 141 10.34 -10.34 -6.77
N ILE A 142 9.11 -9.98 -7.15
CA ILE A 142 7.97 -9.86 -6.23
C ILE A 142 7.15 -11.16 -6.23
N PHE A 143 7.19 -11.90 -5.12
CA PHE A 143 6.48 -13.16 -4.93
C PHE A 143 5.52 -13.07 -3.74
N PRO A 144 4.21 -12.80 -3.95
CA PRO A 144 3.27 -12.70 -2.86
C PRO A 144 3.15 -14.01 -2.08
N GLY A 145 3.52 -13.99 -0.79
CA GLY A 145 3.25 -15.08 0.15
C GLY A 145 4.33 -16.17 0.26
N GLU A 146 5.44 -16.07 -0.45
CA GLU A 146 6.60 -16.95 -0.26
C GLU A 146 7.66 -16.26 0.61
N SER A 147 7.65 -16.53 1.92
CA SER A 147 8.86 -16.44 2.74
C SER A 147 9.71 -17.69 2.40
N LEU A 148 10.81 -17.50 1.68
CA LEU A 148 11.74 -18.57 1.26
C LEU A 148 12.47 -19.21 2.44
#